data_AF-A0A661FIZ9-F1
#
_entry.id   AF-A0A661FIZ9-F1
#
_cell.length_a   1.000
_cell.length_b   1.000
_cell.length_c   1.000
_cell.angle_alpha   90.00
_cell.angle_beta   90.00
_cell.angle_gamma   90.00
#
_symmetry.space_group_name_H-M   'P 1'
#
loop_
_entity.id
_entity.type
_entity.pdbx_description
1 polymer ?
#
loop_
_entity_poly.entity_id
_entity_poly.type
_entity_poly.pdbx_seq_one_letter_code
_entity_poly.pdbx_strand_id
1 'polypeptide(L)' 'MTDLIDTHEAARILGFTGNTLRNARVSGFLGGVTAPGFRKLGTAIRYERSALDRWVAQFEEQTTTHEAA' A
#
# COMPACT_ATOMS: atom_id res chain seq x y z
N MET A 1 12.88 -14.95 -2.83
CA MET A 1 11.59 -15.65 -2.77
C MET A 1 10.52 -14.58 -2.82
N THR A 2 9.67 -14.55 -3.86
CA THR A 2 8.73 -13.44 -4.08
C THR A 2 7.40 -13.80 -3.43
N ASP A 3 7.15 -13.24 -2.24
CA ASP A 3 5.92 -13.48 -1.50
C ASP A 3 4.79 -12.59 -2.06
N LEU A 4 3.79 -13.22 -2.69
CA LEU A 4 2.67 -12.55 -3.35
C LEU A 4 1.41 -12.71 -2.51
N ILE A 5 0.92 -11.60 -1.97
CA ILE A 5 -0.26 -11.56 -1.10
C ILE A 5 -1.45 -10.89 -1.79
N ASP A 6 -2.67 -11.20 -1.34
CA ASP A 6 -3.88 -10.56 -1.87
C ASP A 6 -4.12 -9.16 -1.29
N THR A 7 -5.21 -8.53 -1.73
CA THR A 7 -5.61 -7.20 -1.27
C THR A 7 -5.97 -7.16 0.21
N HIS A 8 -6.56 -8.23 0.77
CA HIS A 8 -6.98 -8.22 2.18
C HIS A 8 -5.76 -8.29 3.09
N GLU A 9 -4.82 -9.16 2.75
CA GLU A 9 -3.57 -9.28 3.51
C GLU A 9 -2.70 -8.04 3.36
N ALA A 10 -2.59 -7.47 2.15
CA ALA A 10 -1.92 -6.19 1.93
C ALA A 10 -2.57 -5.06 2.77
N ALA A 11 -3.90 -5.02 2.83
CA ALA A 11 -4.63 -4.04 3.61
C ALA A 11 -4.33 -4.16 5.11
N ARG A 12 -4.30 -5.39 5.61
CA ARG A 12 -3.96 -5.69 7.01
C ARG A 12 -2.55 -5.24 7.36
N ILE A 13 -1.58 -5.47 6.47
CA ILE A 13 -0.18 -5.04 6.67
C ILE A 13 -0.04 -3.52 6.67
N LEU A 14 -0.71 -2.84 5.74
CA LEU A 14 -0.62 -1.39 5.59
C LEU A 14 -1.53 -0.61 6.58
N GLY A 15 -2.37 -1.30 7.36
CA GLY A 15 -3.32 -0.66 8.27
C GLY A 15 -4.52 0.01 7.59
N PHE A 16 -4.83 -0.36 6.35
CA PHE A 16 -5.98 0.18 5.59
C PHE A 16 -7.09 -0.86 5.43
N THR A 17 -8.24 -0.43 4.91
CA THR A 17 -9.28 -1.37 4.45
C THR A 17 -9.00 -1.84 3.02
N GLY A 18 -9.47 -3.04 2.66
CA GLY A 18 -9.37 -3.52 1.29
C GLY A 18 -10.04 -2.60 0.26
N ASN A 19 -11.10 -1.89 0.67
CA ASN A 19 -11.78 -0.91 -0.19
C ASN A 19 -10.92 0.34 -0.41
N THR A 20 -10.20 0.81 0.62
CA THR A 20 -9.23 1.90 0.48
C THR A 20 -8.13 1.53 -0.51
N LEU A 21 -7.57 0.32 -0.41
CA LEU A 21 -6.58 -0.17 -1.38
C LEU A 21 -7.14 -0.31 -2.80
N ARG A 22 -8.40 -0.73 -2.94
CA ARG A 22 -9.08 -0.75 -4.23
C ARG A 22 -9.19 0.65 -4.83
N ASN A 23 -9.59 1.63 -4.03
CA ASN A 23 -9.69 3.03 -4.46
C ASN A 23 -8.31 3.61 -4.77
N ALA A 24 -7.27 3.25 -4.02
CA ALA A 24 -5.90 3.66 -4.28
C ALA A 24 -5.37 3.17 -5.63
N ARG A 25 -5.73 1.94 -6.05
CA ARG A 25 -5.37 1.43 -7.39
C ARG A 25 -5.99 2.23 -8.54
N VAL A 26 -7.17 2.82 -8.30
CA VAL A 26 -7.88 3.60 -9.32
C VAL A 26 -7.40 5.05 -9.32
N SER A 27 -7.24 5.65 -8.14
CA SER A 27 -6.79 7.03 -7.98
C SER A 27 -5.29 7.20 -8.21
N GLY A 28 -4.50 6.14 -8.02
CA GLY A 28 -3.04 6.20 -8.07
C GLY A 28 -2.39 6.67 -6.77
N PHE A 29 -3.17 7.00 -5.75
CA PHE A 29 -2.69 7.55 -4.48
C PHE A 29 -3.20 6.74 -3.28
N LEU A 30 -2.34 6.57 -2.27
CA LEU A 30 -2.68 5.99 -0.98
C LEU A 30 -2.01 6.84 0.11
N GLY A 31 -2.78 7.33 1.10
CA GLY A 31 -2.19 8.11 2.20
C GLY A 31 -1.47 9.39 1.75
N GLY A 32 -1.91 10.02 0.65
CA GLY A 32 -1.29 11.25 0.12
C GLY A 32 -0.06 11.05 -0.76
N VAL A 33 0.41 9.81 -0.93
CA VAL A 33 1.57 9.47 -1.76
C VAL A 33 1.17 8.47 -2.85
N THR A 34 2.06 8.23 -3.83
CA THR A 34 1.82 7.25 -4.90
C THR A 34 1.49 5.88 -4.32
N ALA A 35 0.41 5.27 -4.80
CA ALA A 35 -0.05 3.97 -4.31
C ALA A 35 1.00 2.87 -4.55
N PRO A 36 1.08 1.85 -3.68
CA PRO A 36 2.02 0.76 -3.85
C PRO A 36 1.72 -0.03 -5.13
N GLY A 37 2.79 -0.43 -5.82
CA GLY A 37 2.70 -1.22 -7.05
C GLY A 37 2.02 -2.56 -6.82
N PHE A 38 1.19 -2.98 -7.77
CA PHE A 38 0.51 -4.27 -7.76
C PHE A 38 0.76 -5.03 -9.06
N ARG A 39 0.69 -6.36 -8.99
CA ARG A 39 0.72 -7.25 -10.15
C ARG A 39 -0.70 -7.69 -10.48
N LYS A 40 -1.11 -7.44 -11.72
CA LYS A 40 -2.38 -7.93 -12.25
C LYS A 40 -2.15 -9.30 -12.88
N LEU A 41 -2.67 -10.34 -12.23
CA LEU A 41 -2.61 -11.73 -12.69
C LEU A 41 -4.02 -12.15 -13.14
N GLY A 42 -4.37 -11.77 -14.37
CA GLY A 42 -5.73 -11.91 -14.90
C GLY A 42 -6.70 -11.01 -14.13
N THR A 43 -7.66 -11.61 -13.42
CA THR A 43 -8.60 -10.92 -12.52
C THR A 43 -8.05 -10.74 -11.11
N ALA A 44 -7.02 -11.51 -10.74
CA ALA A 44 -6.43 -11.44 -9.41
C ALA A 44 -5.44 -10.27 -9.32
N ILE A 45 -5.54 -9.52 -8.22
CA ILE A 45 -4.58 -8.49 -7.85
C ILE A 45 -3.70 -9.03 -6.74
N ARG A 46 -2.39 -9.05 -6.97
CA ARG A 46 -1.40 -9.49 -5.99
C ARG A 46 -0.38 -8.40 -5.71
N TYR A 47 0.01 -8.30 -4.46
CA TYR A 47 1.04 -7.39 -3.98
C TYR A 47 2.28 -8.20 -3.63
N GLU A 48 3.45 -7.69 -4.00
CA GLU A 48 4.70 -8.23 -3.50
C GLU A 48 4.93 -7.67 -2.10
N ARG A 49 5.12 -8.55 -1.11
CA ARG A 49 5.32 -8.14 0.29
C ARG A 49 6.47 -7.13 0.42
N SER A 50 7.61 -7.40 -0.22
CA SER A 50 8.76 -6.48 -0.22
C SER A 50 8.46 -5.11 -0.85
N ALA A 51 7.54 -5.04 -1.81
CA ALA A 51 7.12 -3.76 -2.38
C ALA A 51 6.25 -2.96 -1.41
N LEU A 52 5.41 -3.63 -0.61
CA LEU A 52 4.65 -3.00 0.46
C LEU A 52 5.57 -2.50 1.58
N ASP A 53 6.53 -3.32 2.02
CA ASP A 53 7.52 -2.94 3.03
C ASP A 53 8.31 -1.69 2.58
N ARG A 54 8.78 -1.65 1.32
CA ARG A 54 9.44 -0.46 0.75
C ARG A 54 8.54 0.77 0.72
N TRP A 55 7.26 0.59 0.44
CA TRP A 55 6.30 1.68 0.42
C TRP A 55 6.05 2.21 1.84
N VAL A 56 5.97 1.35 2.86
CA VAL A 56 5.85 1.79 4.25
C VAL A 56 7.12 2.50 4.73
N ALA A 57 8.29 2.03 4.30
CA ALA A 57 9.57 2.61 4.67
C ALA A 57 9.80 4.05 4.17
N GLN A 58 8.94 4.56 3.26
CA GLN A 58 9.00 5.97 2.83
C GLN A 58 8.42 6.93 3.87
N PHE A 59 7.62 6.42 4.81
CA PHE A 59 7.05 7.24 5.89
C PHE A 59 8.05 7.25 7.04
N GLU A 60 8.62 8.41 7.31
CA GLU A 60 9.47 8.62 8.48
C GLU A 60 8.63 8.73 9.76
N GLU A 61 9.18 8.25 10.88
CA GLU A 61 8.55 8.36 12.19
C GLU A 61 8.42 9.84 12.59
N GLN A 62 7.18 10.34 12.56
CA GLN A 62 6.90 11.70 12.98
C GLN A 62 6.85 11.76 14.50
N THR A 63 7.73 12.55 15.11
CA THR A 63 7.77 12.77 16.57
C THR A 63 6.68 13.74 17.03
N THR A 64 6.08 14.49 16.11
CA THR A 64 5.07 15.51 16.41
C THR A 64 3.94 15.46 15.38
N THR A 65 2.69 15.67 15.82
CA THR A 65 1.50 15.75 14.94
C THR A 65 1.42 17.05 14.12
N HIS A 66 2.45 17.91 14.17
CA HIS A 66 2.43 19.18 13.45
C HIS A 66 2.52 18.96 11.94
N GLU A 67 1.53 19.48 11.24
CA GLU A 67 1.50 19.58 9.79
C GLU A 67 2.74 20.36 9.29
N ALA A 68 3.50 19.80 8.35
CA ALA A 68 4.49 20.60 7.63
C ALA A 68 3.74 21.57 6.71
N ALA A 69 3.87 22.87 6.98
CA ALA A 69 3.26 23.98 6.26
C ALA A 69 3.81 24.13 4.83
#